data_AF-A0A527VH17-F1
#
_entry.id   AF-A0A527VH17-F1
#
_cell.length_a   1.000
_cell.length_b   1.000
_cell.length_c   1.000
_cell.angle_alpha   90.00
_cell.angle_beta   90.00
_cell.angle_gamma   90.00
#
_symmetry.space_group_name_H-M   'P 1'
#
loop_
_entity.id
_entity.type
_entity.pdbx_description
1 polymer ?
#
loop_
_entity_poly.entity_id
_entity_poly.type
_entity_poly.pdbx_seq_one_letter_code
_entity_poly.pdbx_strand_id
1 'polypeptide(L)'
;MKNIPADTFSTINAKIDNFEEKDFGLFFLWLYDELADIKVRRDNHYRNLRSRSSTWITWSPRVLVLLGALALLLTAFASAITLMAPAAGSNWAAWNQCALLAAMAIYAIMGAIALYERGIDISSAYFRHLAVGIAIRNLWNKFQLTILKEYPALSTASDADASRRRICELAEAFCNDLDKLVSDEQTEWRTEFINSLNELDQVANKGASDIRAQMEELAKTVAKDAEESKGAAARIEAATKPGHVNLAISGEVDGEIAVLVDDVEKTRGAAKKVALERITPGVHKLSIKAKKGATVLDVSEMYDVKPGVQSYSITLE
;
A
#
# COMPACT_ATOMS: atom_id res chain seq x y z
N MET A 1 -16.65 -60.82 -3.50
CA MET A 1 -17.12 -59.66 -4.27
C MET A 1 -15.92 -58.91 -4.84
N LYS A 2 -15.97 -58.46 -6.10
CA LYS A 2 -14.95 -57.55 -6.65
C LYS A 2 -15.08 -56.21 -5.93
N ASN A 3 -14.16 -55.94 -5.01
CA ASN A 3 -13.99 -54.64 -4.37
C ASN A 3 -13.66 -53.60 -5.46
N ILE A 4 -14.67 -52.93 -5.97
CA ILE A 4 -14.48 -51.60 -6.53
C ILE A 4 -14.18 -50.73 -5.31
N PRO A 5 -13.02 -50.06 -5.21
CA PRO A 5 -12.74 -49.19 -4.07
C PRO A 5 -13.86 -48.16 -4.00
N ALA A 6 -14.63 -48.19 -2.92
CA ALA A 6 -15.60 -47.15 -2.60
C ALA A 6 -14.84 -45.82 -2.58
N ASP A 7 -15.11 -44.96 -3.57
CA ASP A 7 -14.58 -43.59 -3.58
C ASP A 7 -15.05 -42.87 -2.31
N THR A 8 -14.33 -41.85 -1.86
CA THR A 8 -14.60 -41.09 -0.62
C THR A 8 -16.06 -40.60 -0.54
N PHE A 9 -16.68 -40.40 -1.71
CA PHE A 9 -18.05 -39.91 -1.87
C PHE A 9 -19.03 -40.96 -2.42
N SER A 10 -18.66 -42.25 -2.47
CA SER A 10 -19.61 -43.28 -2.89
C SER A 10 -20.73 -43.44 -1.86
N THR A 11 -21.94 -43.68 -2.34
CA THR A 11 -23.11 -44.04 -1.52
C THR A 11 -23.17 -45.54 -1.28
N ILE A 12 -23.65 -45.95 -0.09
CA ILE A 12 -23.93 -47.36 0.17
C ILE A 12 -25.16 -47.73 -0.64
N ASN A 13 -25.01 -48.71 -1.53
CA ASN A 13 -26.17 -49.34 -2.16
C ASN A 13 -26.70 -50.42 -1.21
N ALA A 14 -27.38 -49.98 -0.13
CA ALA A 14 -27.93 -50.82 0.92
C ALA A 14 -29.20 -51.56 0.42
N LYS A 15 -29.07 -52.30 -0.69
CA LYS A 15 -30.14 -53.15 -1.18
C LYS A 15 -30.24 -54.38 -0.31
N ILE A 16 -31.43 -54.60 0.24
CA ILE A 16 -31.82 -55.79 1.03
C ILE A 16 -31.48 -57.08 0.26
N ASP A 17 -31.51 -57.05 -1.07
CA ASP A 17 -31.21 -58.17 -1.96
C ASP A 17 -29.74 -58.62 -1.96
N ASN A 18 -28.81 -57.81 -1.43
CA ASN A 18 -27.38 -58.11 -1.40
C ASN A 18 -26.93 -58.89 -0.15
N PHE A 19 -27.83 -59.15 0.80
CA PHE A 19 -27.50 -59.78 2.09
C PHE A 19 -28.20 -61.13 2.23
N GLU A 20 -27.45 -62.23 2.10
CA GLU A 20 -27.97 -63.61 2.21
C GLU A 20 -28.35 -64.00 3.66
N GLU A 21 -27.87 -63.23 4.65
CA GLU A 21 -27.95 -63.59 6.06
C GLU A 21 -29.33 -63.25 6.65
N LYS A 22 -29.95 -64.21 7.35
CA LYS A 22 -31.30 -64.08 7.94
C LYS A 22 -31.33 -63.39 9.31
N ASP A 23 -30.18 -63.19 9.95
CA ASP A 23 -30.10 -62.54 11.25
C ASP A 23 -30.14 -61.01 11.10
N PHE A 24 -31.05 -60.36 11.83
CA PHE A 24 -31.21 -58.91 11.80
C PHE A 24 -30.06 -58.16 12.49
N GLY A 25 -29.51 -58.72 13.56
CA GLY A 25 -28.40 -58.12 14.31
C GLY A 25 -27.12 -58.11 13.47
N LEU A 26 -26.80 -59.22 12.79
CA LEU A 26 -25.66 -59.29 11.88
C LEU A 26 -25.80 -58.31 10.71
N PHE A 27 -27.00 -58.24 10.11
CA PHE A 27 -27.30 -57.25 9.06
C PHE A 27 -27.09 -55.82 9.55
N PHE A 28 -27.61 -55.49 10.74
CA PHE A 28 -27.47 -54.16 11.32
C PHE A 28 -26.01 -53.82 11.61
N LEU A 29 -25.24 -54.74 12.19
CA LEU A 29 -23.82 -54.53 12.49
C LEU A 29 -23.02 -54.25 11.21
N TRP A 30 -23.24 -55.05 10.16
CA TRP A 30 -22.61 -54.82 8.86
C TRP A 30 -22.93 -53.43 8.31
N LEU A 31 -24.21 -53.05 8.29
CA LEU A 31 -24.63 -51.76 7.76
C LEU A 31 -24.06 -50.61 8.59
N TYR A 32 -24.07 -50.74 9.91
CA TYR A 32 -23.51 -49.76 10.83
C TYR A 32 -22.02 -49.55 10.60
N ASP A 33 -21.26 -50.64 10.44
CA ASP A 33 -19.82 -50.59 10.18
C ASP A 33 -19.51 -49.92 8.83
N GLU A 34 -20.29 -50.20 7.78
CA GLU A 34 -20.11 -49.57 6.48
C GLU A 34 -20.42 -48.06 6.53
N LEU A 35 -21.48 -47.66 7.26
CA LEU A 35 -21.81 -46.25 7.50
C LEU A 35 -20.73 -45.54 8.33
N ALA A 36 -20.19 -46.22 9.34
CA ALA A 36 -19.10 -45.71 10.17
C ALA A 36 -17.83 -45.51 9.31
N ASP A 37 -17.52 -46.44 8.41
CA ASP A 37 -16.38 -46.30 7.52
C ASP A 37 -16.55 -45.14 6.54
N ILE A 38 -17.74 -44.94 5.94
CA ILE A 38 -18.01 -43.75 5.13
C ILE A 38 -17.81 -42.47 5.93
N LYS A 39 -18.36 -42.41 7.15
CA LYS A 39 -18.17 -41.26 8.04
C LYS A 39 -16.69 -41.01 8.28
N VAL A 40 -15.89 -42.04 8.56
CA VAL A 40 -14.45 -41.92 8.84
C VAL A 40 -13.68 -41.49 7.60
N ARG A 41 -13.98 -42.07 6.43
CA ARG A 41 -13.38 -41.69 5.14
C ARG A 41 -13.61 -40.20 4.84
N ARG A 42 -14.87 -39.73 4.95
CA ARG A 42 -15.22 -38.31 4.71
C ARG A 42 -14.60 -37.38 5.76
N ASP A 43 -14.65 -37.73 7.04
CA ASP A 43 -14.02 -36.97 8.13
C ASP A 43 -12.50 -36.85 7.93
N ASN A 44 -11.82 -37.95 7.56
CA ASN A 44 -10.40 -37.94 7.25
C ASN A 44 -10.06 -37.10 6.02
N HIS A 45 -10.90 -37.12 4.99
CA HIS A 45 -10.74 -36.27 3.80
C HIS A 45 -10.70 -34.78 4.19
N TYR A 46 -11.72 -34.31 4.89
CA TYR A 46 -11.78 -32.91 5.34
C TYR A 46 -10.71 -32.55 6.35
N ARG A 47 -10.35 -33.48 7.24
CA ARG A 47 -9.24 -33.29 8.18
C ARG A 47 -7.90 -33.14 7.46
N ASN A 48 -7.68 -33.91 6.40
CA ASN A 48 -6.47 -33.81 5.58
C ASN A 48 -6.41 -32.48 4.83
N LEU A 49 -7.52 -32.05 4.21
CA LEU A 49 -7.62 -30.72 3.58
C LEU A 49 -7.33 -29.61 4.60
N ARG A 50 -7.96 -29.67 5.78
CA ARG A 50 -7.73 -28.72 6.88
C ARG A 50 -6.27 -28.70 7.34
N SER A 51 -5.62 -29.86 7.43
CA SER A 51 -4.23 -29.95 7.91
C SER A 51 -3.26 -29.21 6.99
N ARG A 52 -3.50 -29.22 5.68
CA ARG A 52 -2.69 -28.51 4.68
C ARG A 52 -2.75 -26.98 4.88
N SER A 53 -3.90 -26.46 5.29
CA SER A 53 -4.10 -25.03 5.54
C SER A 53 -3.72 -24.59 6.96
N SER A 54 -3.59 -25.52 7.91
CA SER A 54 -3.38 -25.22 9.33
C SER A 54 -2.07 -24.48 9.64
N THR A 55 -0.99 -24.83 8.94
CA THR A 55 0.30 -24.17 9.11
C THR A 55 0.23 -22.72 8.67
N TRP A 56 -0.48 -22.45 7.58
CA TRP A 56 -0.61 -21.10 7.05
C TRP A 56 -1.39 -20.18 7.99
N ILE A 57 -2.55 -20.63 8.50
CA ILE A 57 -3.36 -19.83 9.44
C ILE A 57 -2.64 -19.47 10.73
N THR A 58 -1.78 -20.36 11.21
CA THR A 58 -1.04 -20.10 12.46
C THR A 58 0.18 -19.22 12.23
N TRP A 59 0.80 -19.29 11.05
CA TRP A 59 2.03 -18.59 10.72
C TRP A 59 1.79 -17.20 10.11
N SER A 60 0.87 -17.08 9.14
CA SER A 60 0.70 -15.85 8.35
C SER A 60 0.32 -14.61 9.18
N PRO A 61 -0.58 -14.68 10.19
CA PRO A 61 -0.91 -13.49 10.98
C PRO A 61 0.29 -13.03 11.82
N ARG A 62 1.07 -13.98 12.35
CA ARG A 62 2.26 -13.67 13.15
C ARG A 62 3.32 -12.95 12.32
N VAL A 63 3.55 -13.43 11.11
CA VAL A 63 4.51 -12.81 10.18
C VAL A 63 4.03 -11.43 9.75
N LEU A 64 2.76 -11.28 9.37
CA LEU A 64 2.20 -9.98 8.97
C LEU A 64 2.27 -8.95 10.11
N VAL A 65 1.99 -9.36 11.35
CA VAL A 65 2.10 -8.48 12.53
C VAL A 65 3.55 -8.07 12.77
N LEU A 66 4.50 -9.01 12.69
CA LEU A 66 5.92 -8.71 12.87
C LEU A 66 6.46 -7.77 11.77
N LEU A 67 6.12 -8.04 10.52
CA LEU A 67 6.49 -7.19 9.39
C LEU A 67 5.87 -5.80 9.51
N GLY A 68 4.58 -5.72 9.89
CA GLY A 68 3.89 -4.45 10.10
C GLY A 68 4.51 -3.63 11.22
N ALA A 69 4.83 -4.26 12.35
CA ALA A 69 5.53 -3.61 13.46
C ALA A 69 6.92 -3.10 13.05
N LEU A 70 7.67 -3.90 12.29
CA LEU A 70 8.98 -3.50 11.79
C LEU A 70 8.89 -2.32 10.81
N ALA A 71 7.94 -2.33 9.88
CA ALA A 71 7.71 -1.24 8.93
C ALA A 71 7.30 0.06 9.64
N LEU A 72 6.44 -0.03 10.67
CA LEU A 72 6.06 1.12 11.49
C LEU A 72 7.26 1.69 12.25
N LEU A 73 8.11 0.84 12.82
CA LEU A 73 9.33 1.29 13.50
C LEU A 73 10.30 1.98 12.54
N LEU A 74 10.49 1.45 11.32
CA LEU A 74 11.33 2.07 10.29
C LEU A 74 10.77 3.40 9.82
N THR A 75 9.44 3.50 9.66
CA THR A 75 8.78 4.74 9.29
C THR A 75 8.89 5.79 10.40
N ALA A 76 8.69 5.40 11.66
CA ALA A 76 8.86 6.27 12.81
C ALA A 76 10.32 6.73 12.96
N PHE A 77 11.29 5.83 12.70
CA PHE A 77 12.72 6.16 12.70
C PHE A 77 13.07 7.16 11.60
N ALA A 78 12.56 6.96 10.38
CA ALA A 78 12.69 7.92 9.28
C ALA A 78 12.11 9.30 9.64
N SER A 79 10.90 9.35 10.19
CA SER A 79 10.28 10.60 10.65
C SER A 79 11.09 11.27 11.76
N ALA A 80 11.64 10.50 12.71
CA ALA A 80 12.48 11.05 13.76
C ALA A 80 13.75 11.70 13.19
N ILE A 81 14.38 11.11 12.16
CA ILE A 81 15.54 11.70 11.49
C ILE A 81 15.18 13.01 10.79
N THR A 82 14.01 13.11 10.14
CA THR A 82 13.59 14.36 9.47
C THR A 82 13.35 15.52 10.43
N LEU A 83 13.05 15.24 11.70
CA LEU A 83 12.87 16.25 12.74
C LEU A 83 14.18 16.71 13.39
N MET A 84 15.31 16.03 13.11
CA MET A 84 16.62 16.43 13.62
C MET A 84 17.22 17.54 12.75
N ALA A 85 17.85 18.54 13.39
CA ALA A 85 18.56 19.59 12.68
C ALA A 85 19.71 19.00 11.83
N PRO A 86 19.91 19.47 10.58
CA PRO A 86 20.94 18.92 9.70
C PRO A 86 22.34 19.19 10.30
N ALA A 87 22.98 18.13 10.81
CA ALA A 87 24.36 18.20 11.27
C ALA A 87 25.32 18.10 10.08
N ALA A 88 26.21 19.08 9.93
CA ALA A 88 27.22 19.11 8.87
C ALA A 88 28.09 17.84 8.93
N GLY A 89 28.18 17.11 7.81
CA GLY A 89 28.96 15.87 7.69
C GLY A 89 28.25 14.59 8.18
N SER A 90 26.96 14.65 8.53
CA SER A 90 26.21 13.48 8.98
C SER A 90 25.52 12.74 7.83
N ASN A 91 25.57 11.40 7.86
CA ASN A 91 24.91 10.54 6.87
C ASN A 91 23.42 10.33 7.14
N TRP A 92 22.79 11.13 8.01
CA TRP A 92 21.39 10.96 8.44
C TRP A 92 20.42 10.95 7.27
N ALA A 93 20.65 11.77 6.24
CA ALA A 93 19.83 11.78 5.02
C ALA A 93 19.83 10.42 4.28
N ALA A 94 20.99 9.75 4.20
CA ALA A 94 21.10 8.44 3.57
C ALA A 94 20.41 7.35 4.42
N TRP A 95 20.54 7.39 5.74
CA TRP A 95 19.84 6.47 6.65
C TRP A 95 18.32 6.64 6.59
N ASN A 96 17.82 7.88 6.47
CA ASN A 96 16.40 8.15 6.27
C ASN A 96 15.89 7.53 4.97
N GLN A 97 16.59 7.73 3.85
CA GLN A 97 16.23 7.13 2.57
C GLN A 97 16.25 5.59 2.62
N CYS A 98 17.29 4.99 3.22
CA CYS A 98 17.36 3.55 3.40
C CYS A 98 16.22 3.01 4.28
N ALA A 99 15.87 3.70 5.37
CA ALA A 99 14.78 3.30 6.25
C ALA A 99 13.41 3.34 5.54
N LEU A 100 13.15 4.39 4.75
CA LEU A 100 11.92 4.51 3.96
C LEU A 100 11.84 3.45 2.85
N LEU A 101 12.95 3.20 2.13
CA LEU A 101 13.01 2.14 1.12
C LEU A 101 12.79 0.75 1.73
N ALA A 102 13.37 0.49 2.90
CA ALA A 102 13.16 -0.76 3.64
C ALA A 102 11.69 -0.90 4.10
N ALA A 103 11.09 0.18 4.63
CA ALA A 103 9.68 0.19 5.01
C ALA A 103 8.76 -0.08 3.80
N MET A 104 9.02 0.58 2.66
CA MET A 104 8.28 0.33 1.42
C MET A 104 8.40 -1.13 0.95
N ALA A 105 9.62 -1.69 0.99
CA ALA A 105 9.83 -3.09 0.61
C ALA A 105 9.04 -4.04 1.53
N ILE A 106 9.01 -3.77 2.84
CA ILE A 106 8.22 -4.57 3.79
C ILE A 106 6.72 -4.45 3.52
N TYR A 107 6.21 -3.24 3.29
CA TYR A 107 4.80 -3.05 2.93
C TYR A 107 4.43 -3.75 1.60
N ALA A 108 5.32 -3.75 0.62
CA ALA A 108 5.13 -4.49 -0.62
C ALA A 108 5.06 -6.00 -0.38
N ILE A 109 5.93 -6.56 0.47
CA ILE A 109 5.90 -7.97 0.87
C ILE A 109 4.61 -8.30 1.61
N MET A 110 4.16 -7.45 2.54
CA MET A 110 2.89 -7.63 3.24
C MET A 110 1.70 -7.60 2.27
N GLY A 111 1.70 -6.67 1.31
CA GLY A 111 0.71 -6.60 0.24
C GLY A 111 0.69 -7.86 -0.62
N ALA A 112 1.86 -8.38 -0.98
CA ALA A 112 1.98 -9.63 -1.74
C ALA A 112 1.46 -10.85 -0.96
N ILE A 113 1.74 -10.95 0.34
CA ILE A 113 1.21 -12.01 1.20
C ILE A 113 -0.32 -11.91 1.32
N ALA A 114 -0.85 -10.70 1.47
CA ALA A 114 -2.30 -10.47 1.54
C ALA A 114 -3.00 -10.80 0.22
N LEU A 115 -2.40 -10.45 -0.92
CA LEU A 115 -2.90 -10.82 -2.25
C LEU A 115 -2.83 -12.33 -2.48
N TYR A 116 -1.75 -12.97 -2.07
CA TYR A 116 -1.61 -14.43 -2.12
C TYR A 116 -2.69 -15.11 -1.27
N GLU A 117 -2.97 -14.60 -0.08
CA GLU A 117 -4.06 -15.11 0.77
C GLU A 117 -5.42 -14.97 0.11
N ARG A 118 -5.70 -13.81 -0.49
CA ARG A 118 -6.96 -13.55 -1.21
C ARG A 118 -7.10 -14.40 -2.48
N GLY A 119 -5.98 -14.73 -3.13
CA GLY A 119 -5.95 -15.52 -4.36
C GLY A 119 -6.06 -17.03 -4.15
N ILE A 120 -5.57 -17.56 -3.03
CA ILE A 120 -5.59 -19.01 -2.75
C ILE A 120 -6.67 -19.36 -1.72
N ASP A 121 -7.19 -18.39 -0.98
CA ASP A 121 -8.31 -18.53 -0.05
C ASP A 121 -8.07 -19.58 1.05
N ILE A 122 -6.82 -19.63 1.55
CA ILE A 122 -6.34 -20.70 2.42
C ILE A 122 -7.04 -20.66 3.79
N SER A 123 -7.24 -19.47 4.36
CA SER A 123 -7.91 -19.32 5.65
C SER A 123 -9.40 -19.63 5.60
N SER A 124 -10.13 -19.17 4.58
CA SER A 124 -11.55 -19.50 4.40
C SER A 124 -11.73 -21.01 4.22
N ALA A 125 -10.92 -21.62 3.35
CA ALA A 125 -10.95 -23.07 3.11
C ALA A 125 -10.78 -23.87 4.41
N TYR A 126 -9.86 -23.48 5.29
CA TYR A 126 -9.68 -24.15 6.59
C TYR A 126 -10.93 -24.10 7.47
N PHE A 127 -11.53 -22.92 7.66
CA PHE A 127 -12.70 -22.77 8.53
C PHE A 127 -13.90 -23.51 7.97
N ARG A 128 -14.05 -23.53 6.65
CA ARG A 128 -15.07 -24.33 5.96
C ARG A 128 -14.88 -25.82 6.22
N HIS A 129 -13.68 -26.37 5.99
CA HIS A 129 -13.43 -27.79 6.24
C HIS A 129 -13.59 -28.17 7.72
N LEU A 130 -13.30 -27.25 8.65
CA LEU A 130 -13.60 -27.42 10.07
C LEU A 130 -15.12 -27.48 10.33
N ALA A 131 -15.90 -26.56 9.74
CA ALA A 131 -17.34 -26.53 9.88
C ALA A 131 -17.99 -27.80 9.33
N VAL A 132 -17.54 -28.25 8.16
CA VAL A 132 -17.95 -29.53 7.55
C VAL A 132 -17.64 -30.71 8.47
N GLY A 133 -16.42 -30.81 9.01
CA GLY A 133 -16.06 -31.88 9.94
C GLY A 133 -16.94 -31.89 11.20
N ILE A 134 -17.28 -30.71 11.74
CA ILE A 134 -18.22 -30.60 12.87
C ILE A 134 -19.62 -31.07 12.48
N ALA A 135 -20.09 -30.71 11.29
CA ALA A 135 -21.41 -31.10 10.80
C ALA A 135 -21.51 -32.61 10.52
N ILE A 136 -20.48 -33.24 9.95
CA ILE A 136 -20.39 -34.70 9.79
C ILE A 136 -20.52 -35.39 11.16
N ARG A 137 -19.81 -34.90 12.18
CA ARG A 137 -19.93 -35.43 13.56
C ARG A 137 -21.34 -35.26 14.12
N ASN A 138 -21.99 -34.11 13.88
CA ASN A 138 -23.35 -33.86 14.36
C ASN A 138 -24.37 -34.78 13.67
N LEU A 139 -24.25 -35.00 12.36
CA LEU A 139 -25.08 -35.94 11.60
C LEU A 139 -24.91 -37.36 12.12
N TRP A 140 -23.67 -37.78 12.38
CA TRP A 140 -23.39 -39.10 12.96
C TRP A 140 -24.02 -39.28 14.34
N ASN A 141 -23.89 -38.28 15.22
CA ASN A 141 -24.53 -38.32 16.54
C ASN A 141 -26.06 -38.39 16.42
N LYS A 142 -26.66 -37.63 15.49
CA LYS A 142 -28.11 -37.67 15.22
C LYS A 142 -28.55 -39.04 14.73
N PHE A 143 -27.76 -39.66 13.85
CA PHE A 143 -28.01 -41.03 13.38
C PHE A 143 -27.93 -42.03 14.54
N GLN A 144 -26.84 -42.00 15.33
CA GLN A 144 -26.67 -42.88 16.50
C GLN A 144 -27.83 -42.75 17.50
N LEU A 145 -28.27 -41.53 17.79
CA LEU A 145 -29.42 -41.30 18.68
C LEU A 145 -30.72 -41.86 18.12
N THR A 146 -30.97 -41.68 16.82
CA THR A 146 -32.14 -42.26 16.14
C THR A 146 -32.12 -43.78 16.20
N ILE A 147 -30.97 -44.39 15.92
CA ILE A 147 -30.79 -45.84 15.99
C ILE A 147 -30.97 -46.35 17.43
N LEU A 148 -30.37 -45.71 18.44
CA LEU A 148 -30.55 -46.09 19.84
C LEU A 148 -32.03 -46.06 20.26
N LYS A 149 -32.81 -45.14 19.69
CA LYS A 149 -34.25 -45.02 19.95
C LYS A 149 -35.07 -46.10 19.24
N GLU A 150 -34.78 -46.39 17.97
CA GLU A 150 -35.60 -47.29 17.15
C GLU A 150 -35.16 -48.77 17.24
N TYR A 151 -33.88 -49.04 17.46
CA TYR A 151 -33.29 -50.39 17.44
C TYR A 151 -33.98 -51.39 18.39
N PRO A 152 -34.29 -51.06 19.66
CA PRO A 152 -34.96 -52.01 20.55
C PRO A 152 -36.27 -52.54 19.97
N ALA A 153 -37.11 -51.65 19.41
CA ALA A 153 -38.38 -52.03 18.80
C ALA A 153 -38.18 -52.87 17.53
N LEU A 154 -37.22 -52.47 16.68
CA LEU A 154 -36.92 -53.16 15.41
C LEU A 154 -36.30 -54.55 15.64
N SER A 155 -35.47 -54.71 16.67
CA SER A 155 -34.81 -55.99 16.99
C SER A 155 -35.77 -57.06 17.51
N THR A 156 -36.91 -56.65 18.08
CA THR A 156 -37.93 -57.56 18.64
C THR A 156 -39.15 -57.71 17.74
N ALA A 157 -39.20 -57.02 16.60
CA ALA A 157 -40.34 -57.03 15.70
C ALA A 157 -40.53 -58.41 15.06
N SER A 158 -41.79 -58.82 14.91
CA SER A 158 -42.14 -60.09 14.25
C SER A 158 -41.86 -60.09 12.75
N ASP A 159 -41.85 -58.91 12.13
CA ASP A 159 -41.55 -58.72 10.71
C ASP A 159 -40.11 -58.22 10.54
N ALA A 160 -39.21 -59.16 10.27
CA ALA A 160 -37.79 -58.87 10.07
C ALA A 160 -37.53 -58.06 8.79
N ASP A 161 -38.34 -58.23 7.74
CA ASP A 161 -38.15 -57.54 6.46
C ASP A 161 -38.57 -56.06 6.57
N ALA A 162 -39.67 -55.78 7.25
CA ALA A 162 -40.06 -54.41 7.57
C ALA A 162 -38.99 -53.70 8.42
N SER A 163 -38.40 -54.42 9.37
CA SER A 163 -37.34 -53.88 10.23
C SER A 163 -36.06 -53.57 9.45
N ARG A 164 -35.67 -54.44 8.52
CA ARG A 164 -34.53 -54.21 7.60
C ARG A 164 -34.76 -52.99 6.72
N ARG A 165 -35.96 -52.87 6.12
CA ARG A 165 -36.33 -51.70 5.30
C ARG A 165 -36.22 -50.41 6.11
N ARG A 166 -36.73 -50.41 7.34
CA ARG A 166 -36.67 -49.22 8.19
C ARG A 166 -35.24 -48.79 8.50
N ILE A 167 -34.34 -49.74 8.78
CA ILE A 167 -32.94 -49.43 9.00
C ILE A 167 -32.25 -48.95 7.72
N CYS A 168 -32.54 -49.54 6.56
CA CYS A 168 -32.07 -49.04 5.27
C CYS A 168 -32.52 -47.59 5.03
N GLU A 169 -33.78 -47.24 5.29
CA GLU A 169 -34.28 -45.87 5.16
C GLU A 169 -33.49 -44.88 6.03
N LEU A 170 -33.18 -45.25 7.27
CA LEU A 170 -32.37 -44.41 8.17
C LEU A 170 -30.93 -44.25 7.66
N ALA A 171 -30.35 -45.32 7.11
CA ALA A 171 -29.02 -45.31 6.53
C ALA A 171 -28.96 -44.45 5.24
N GLU A 172 -29.96 -44.57 4.37
CA GLU A 172 -30.11 -43.76 3.17
C GLU A 172 -30.28 -42.28 3.52
N ALA A 173 -31.11 -41.97 4.52
CA ALA A 173 -31.28 -40.60 4.99
C ALA A 173 -29.96 -39.99 5.48
N PHE A 174 -29.16 -40.75 6.24
CA PHE A 174 -27.83 -40.30 6.67
C PHE A 174 -26.88 -40.08 5.49
N CYS A 175 -26.85 -41.00 4.52
CA CYS A 175 -26.02 -40.82 3.31
C CYS A 175 -26.43 -39.58 2.51
N ASN A 176 -27.74 -39.37 2.33
CA ASN A 176 -28.29 -38.20 1.64
C ASN A 176 -27.94 -36.90 2.38
N ASP A 177 -28.03 -36.88 3.72
CA ASP A 177 -27.62 -35.72 4.53
C ASP A 177 -26.11 -35.44 4.37
N LEU A 178 -25.27 -36.49 4.31
CA LEU A 178 -23.83 -36.32 4.06
C LEU A 178 -23.54 -35.83 2.64
N ASP A 179 -24.26 -36.30 1.62
CA ASP A 179 -24.08 -35.86 0.23
C ASP A 179 -24.56 -34.42 0.03
N LYS A 180 -25.68 -34.07 0.65
CA LYS A 180 -26.16 -32.70 0.69
C LYS A 180 -25.11 -31.76 1.27
N LEU A 181 -24.43 -32.17 2.33
CA LEU A 181 -23.39 -31.36 2.94
C LEU A 181 -22.23 -31.06 1.97
N VAL A 182 -21.84 -32.04 1.15
CA VAL A 182 -20.81 -31.86 0.10
C VAL A 182 -21.32 -30.93 -1.01
N SER A 183 -22.57 -31.10 -1.43
CA SER A 183 -23.19 -30.26 -2.46
C SER A 183 -23.35 -28.79 -2.01
N ASP A 184 -23.76 -28.59 -0.76
CA ASP A 184 -23.90 -27.27 -0.15
C ASP A 184 -22.52 -26.60 -0.07
N GLU A 185 -21.49 -27.32 0.37
CA GLU A 185 -20.10 -26.82 0.39
C GLU A 185 -19.60 -26.41 -1.00
N GLN A 186 -19.84 -27.23 -2.03
CA GLN A 186 -19.44 -26.91 -3.41
C GLN A 186 -20.14 -25.66 -3.95
N THR A 187 -21.42 -25.49 -3.60
CA THR A 187 -22.23 -24.34 -4.04
C THR A 187 -21.75 -23.06 -3.36
N GLU A 188 -21.48 -23.12 -2.05
CA GLU A 188 -20.88 -22.02 -1.30
C GLU A 188 -19.49 -21.68 -1.84
N TRP A 189 -18.65 -22.69 -2.12
CA TRP A 189 -17.31 -22.49 -2.68
C TRP A 189 -17.34 -21.77 -4.03
N ARG A 190 -18.23 -22.20 -4.92
CA ARG A 190 -18.40 -21.54 -6.23
C ARG A 190 -18.84 -20.10 -6.07
N THR A 191 -19.75 -19.82 -5.15
CA THR A 191 -20.28 -18.48 -4.90
C THR A 191 -19.19 -17.55 -4.35
N GLU A 192 -18.45 -18.01 -3.33
CA GLU A 192 -17.35 -17.24 -2.75
C GLU A 192 -16.20 -17.03 -3.73
N PHE A 193 -15.85 -18.04 -4.53
CA PHE A 193 -14.82 -17.90 -5.56
C PHE A 193 -15.18 -16.79 -6.56
N ILE A 194 -16.43 -16.77 -7.05
CA ILE A 194 -16.92 -15.72 -7.94
C ILE A 194 -16.87 -14.35 -7.24
N ASN A 195 -17.28 -14.27 -5.97
CA ASN A 195 -17.22 -13.03 -5.20
C ASN A 195 -15.79 -12.54 -5.03
N SER A 196 -14.84 -13.40 -4.65
CA SER A 196 -13.42 -13.06 -4.51
C SER A 196 -12.81 -12.55 -5.82
N LEU A 197 -13.16 -13.15 -6.96
CA LEU A 197 -12.74 -12.66 -8.28
C LEU A 197 -13.26 -11.24 -8.56
N ASN A 198 -14.54 -10.98 -8.30
CA ASN A 198 -15.12 -9.65 -8.47
C ASN A 198 -14.45 -8.63 -7.54
N GLU A 199 -14.20 -9.04 -6.31
CA GLU A 199 -13.54 -8.25 -5.29
C GLU A 199 -12.07 -7.94 -5.62
N LEU A 200 -11.37 -8.86 -6.28
CA LEU A 200 -10.01 -8.67 -6.76
C LEU A 200 -9.97 -7.74 -7.98
N ASP A 201 -10.94 -7.86 -8.90
CA ASP A 201 -11.11 -6.94 -10.03
C ASP A 201 -11.38 -5.50 -9.55
N GLN A 202 -12.25 -5.33 -8.55
CA GLN A 202 -12.51 -4.01 -7.95
C GLN A 202 -11.25 -3.41 -7.29
N VAL A 203 -10.49 -4.21 -6.53
CA VAL A 203 -9.25 -3.75 -5.90
C VAL A 203 -8.19 -3.39 -6.95
N ALA A 204 -8.06 -4.19 -8.01
CA ALA A 204 -7.13 -3.91 -9.11
C ALA A 204 -7.49 -2.60 -9.82
N ASN A 205 -8.76 -2.39 -10.14
CA ASN A 205 -9.25 -1.18 -10.79
C ASN A 205 -9.05 0.06 -9.90
N LYS A 206 -9.33 -0.05 -8.59
CA LYS A 206 -9.11 1.03 -7.63
C LYS A 206 -7.62 1.33 -7.42
N GLY A 207 -6.78 0.30 -7.32
CA GLY A 207 -5.33 0.49 -7.22
C GLY A 207 -4.75 1.19 -8.44
N ALA A 208 -5.20 0.83 -9.64
CA ALA A 208 -4.81 1.50 -10.87
C ALA A 208 -5.26 2.97 -10.92
N SER A 209 -6.46 3.30 -10.43
CA SER A 209 -6.91 4.70 -10.34
C SER A 209 -6.13 5.50 -9.30
N ASP A 210 -5.86 4.92 -8.13
CA ASP A 210 -5.16 5.60 -7.05
C ASP A 210 -3.69 5.90 -7.41
N ILE A 211 -3.00 4.95 -8.06
CA ILE A 211 -1.63 5.17 -8.57
C ILE A 211 -1.62 6.28 -9.63
N ARG A 212 -2.60 6.31 -10.55
CA ARG A 212 -2.71 7.38 -11.55
C ARG A 212 -2.93 8.74 -10.88
N ALA A 213 -3.82 8.82 -9.89
CA ALA A 213 -4.06 10.05 -9.15
C ALA A 213 -2.79 10.54 -8.42
N GLN A 214 -2.07 9.64 -7.75
CA GLN A 214 -0.81 9.98 -7.08
C GLN A 214 0.28 10.43 -8.08
N MET A 215 0.36 9.80 -9.25
CA MET A 215 1.28 10.23 -10.31
C MET A 215 0.92 11.60 -10.87
N GLU A 216 -0.37 11.91 -11.05
CA GLU A 216 -0.81 13.25 -11.45
C GLU A 216 -0.52 14.31 -10.38
N GLU A 217 -0.72 13.97 -9.11
CA GLU A 217 -0.39 14.84 -7.96
C GLU A 217 1.12 15.14 -7.93
N LEU A 218 1.96 14.10 -8.00
CA LEU A 218 3.42 14.22 -8.05
C LEU A 218 3.88 15.03 -9.28
N ALA A 219 3.28 14.79 -10.44
CA ALA A 219 3.58 15.56 -11.65
C ALA A 219 3.24 17.05 -11.47
N LYS A 220 2.13 17.38 -10.81
CA LYS A 220 1.76 18.78 -10.48
C LYS A 220 2.73 19.40 -9.49
N THR A 221 3.16 18.69 -8.46
CA THR A 221 4.15 19.19 -7.49
C THR A 221 5.48 19.45 -8.17
N VAL A 222 5.98 18.51 -8.98
CA VAL A 222 7.22 18.67 -9.74
C VAL A 222 7.14 19.83 -10.74
N ALA A 223 6.00 19.99 -11.42
CA ALA A 223 5.78 21.12 -12.32
C ALA A 223 5.81 22.46 -11.57
N LYS A 224 5.16 22.53 -10.39
CA LYS A 224 5.16 23.72 -9.54
C LYS A 224 6.57 24.06 -9.03
N ASP A 225 7.33 23.07 -8.56
CA ASP A 225 8.70 23.28 -8.09
C ASP A 225 9.64 23.74 -9.22
N ALA A 226 9.44 23.22 -10.44
CA ALA A 226 10.17 23.66 -11.62
C ALA A 226 9.82 25.11 -12.03
N GLU A 227 8.56 25.51 -11.91
CA GLU A 227 8.09 26.87 -12.18
C GLU A 227 8.65 27.86 -11.14
N GLU A 228 8.64 27.49 -9.85
CA GLU A 228 9.23 28.27 -8.76
C GLU A 228 10.76 28.42 -8.92
N SER A 229 11.46 27.36 -9.34
CA SER A 229 12.88 27.42 -9.65
C SER A 229 13.20 28.33 -10.84
N LYS A 230 12.38 28.33 -11.89
CA LYS A 230 12.51 29.27 -13.02
C LYS A 230 12.22 30.70 -12.60
N GLY A 231 11.23 30.92 -11.74
CA GLY A 231 10.92 32.23 -11.17
C GLY A 231 12.05 32.78 -10.30
N ALA A 232 12.71 31.92 -9.51
CA ALA A 232 13.89 32.29 -8.73
C ALA A 232 15.10 32.62 -9.62
N ALA A 233 15.36 31.82 -10.66
CA ALA A 233 16.42 32.08 -11.63
C ALA A 233 16.20 33.41 -12.39
N ALA A 234 14.97 33.69 -12.82
CA ALA A 234 14.62 34.94 -13.50
C ALA A 234 14.74 36.18 -12.59
N ARG A 235 14.46 36.04 -11.27
CA ARG A 235 14.68 37.11 -10.28
C ARG A 235 16.17 37.38 -10.04
N ILE A 236 17.00 36.34 -10.02
CA ILE A 236 18.46 36.46 -9.94
C ILE A 236 19.00 37.13 -11.21
N GLU A 237 18.55 36.69 -12.39
CA GLU A 237 18.96 37.26 -13.67
C GLU A 237 18.58 38.75 -13.81
N ALA A 238 17.36 39.13 -13.36
CA ALA A 238 16.90 40.52 -13.32
C ALA A 238 17.71 41.39 -12.34
N ALA A 239 18.18 40.84 -11.22
CA ALA A 239 19.03 41.54 -10.25
C ALA A 239 20.48 41.72 -10.73
N THR A 240 20.95 40.90 -11.69
CA THR A 240 22.30 40.98 -12.28
C THR A 240 22.40 41.83 -13.55
N LYS A 241 21.30 42.42 -14.05
CA LYS A 241 21.37 43.30 -15.23
C LYS A 241 22.09 44.62 -14.88
N PRO A 242 23.14 45.02 -15.63
CA PRO A 242 23.88 46.24 -15.33
C PRO A 242 23.00 47.50 -15.37
N GLY A 243 23.19 48.39 -14.39
CA GLY A 243 22.66 49.75 -14.39
C GLY A 243 23.56 50.69 -15.18
N HIS A 244 22.95 51.64 -15.87
CA HIS A 244 23.64 52.74 -16.56
C HIS A 244 23.11 54.07 -15.99
N VAL A 245 23.99 54.94 -15.52
CA VAL A 245 23.60 56.22 -14.91
C VAL A 245 24.16 57.37 -15.74
N ASN A 246 23.27 58.15 -16.34
CA ASN A 246 23.59 59.43 -16.95
C ASN A 246 23.65 60.51 -15.87
N LEU A 247 24.85 60.85 -15.45
CA LEU A 247 25.10 61.85 -14.42
C LEU A 247 25.18 63.25 -15.05
N ALA A 248 24.36 64.17 -14.57
CA ALA A 248 24.44 65.60 -14.88
C ALA A 248 25.01 66.37 -13.67
N ILE A 249 26.01 67.20 -13.91
CA ILE A 249 26.73 67.93 -12.87
C ILE A 249 26.41 69.41 -13.02
N SER A 250 25.68 69.98 -12.06
CA SER A 250 25.38 71.41 -11.98
C SER A 250 26.37 72.11 -11.06
N GLY A 251 26.84 73.31 -11.43
CA GLY A 251 27.81 74.07 -10.65
C GLY A 251 28.87 74.76 -11.51
N GLU A 252 29.52 75.78 -10.94
CA GLU A 252 30.67 76.46 -11.55
C GLU A 252 31.96 75.81 -11.07
N VAL A 253 32.78 75.36 -12.01
CA VAL A 253 34.06 74.69 -11.75
C VAL A 253 35.13 75.21 -12.69
N ASP A 254 36.36 75.26 -12.20
CA ASP A 254 37.56 75.60 -12.95
C ASP A 254 38.37 74.31 -13.19
N GLY A 255 38.37 73.82 -14.43
CA GLY A 255 39.15 72.66 -14.84
C GLY A 255 38.39 71.33 -14.89
N GLU A 256 39.09 70.23 -14.64
CA GLU A 256 38.54 68.87 -14.77
C GLU A 256 37.75 68.42 -13.55
N ILE A 257 36.67 67.68 -13.81
CA ILE A 257 35.80 67.03 -12.82
C ILE A 257 36.16 65.54 -12.79
N ALA A 258 36.45 64.99 -11.62
CA ALA A 258 36.62 63.55 -11.40
C ALA A 258 35.34 62.98 -10.77
N VAL A 259 34.77 61.95 -11.38
CA VAL A 259 33.59 61.23 -10.87
C VAL A 259 34.03 59.87 -10.34
N LEU A 260 33.71 59.62 -9.08
CA LEU A 260 34.02 58.39 -8.36
C LEU A 260 32.73 57.64 -8.01
N VAL A 261 32.78 56.31 -8.09
CA VAL A 261 31.73 55.41 -7.61
C VAL A 261 32.40 54.50 -6.57
N ASP A 262 31.88 54.50 -5.34
CA ASP A 262 32.47 53.82 -4.18
C ASP A 262 33.96 54.14 -4.00
N ASP A 263 34.30 55.43 -4.09
CA ASP A 263 35.67 55.94 -3.97
C ASP A 263 36.65 55.47 -5.07
N VAL A 264 36.16 54.82 -6.14
CA VAL A 264 36.94 54.46 -7.35
C VAL A 264 36.64 55.44 -8.48
N GLU A 265 37.67 56.12 -8.98
CA GLU A 265 37.56 57.03 -10.13
C GLU A 265 37.12 56.27 -11.39
N LYS A 266 35.96 56.63 -11.93
CA LYS A 266 35.41 56.03 -13.15
C LYS A 266 35.73 56.86 -14.39
N THR A 267 35.87 58.17 -14.23
CA THR A 267 36.10 59.10 -15.33
C THR A 267 36.57 60.45 -14.80
N ARG A 268 37.34 61.16 -15.64
CA ARG A 268 37.83 62.51 -15.38
C ARG A 268 37.77 63.33 -16.65
N GLY A 269 37.26 64.55 -16.57
CA GLY A 269 37.24 65.47 -17.70
C GLY A 269 36.42 66.73 -17.43
N ALA A 270 36.36 67.63 -18.42
CA ALA A 270 35.66 68.91 -18.29
C ALA A 270 34.13 68.83 -18.59
N ALA A 271 33.62 67.64 -18.92
CA ALA A 271 32.23 67.46 -19.32
C ALA A 271 31.28 67.43 -18.11
N LYS A 272 30.25 68.29 -18.14
CA LYS A 272 29.19 68.35 -17.11
C LYS A 272 28.10 67.27 -17.25
N LYS A 273 28.22 66.39 -18.24
CA LYS A 273 27.33 65.24 -18.44
C LYS A 273 28.20 64.01 -18.71
N VAL A 274 28.05 62.97 -17.90
CA VAL A 274 28.84 61.75 -18.01
C VAL A 274 27.95 60.51 -17.89
N ALA A 275 28.15 59.56 -18.79
CA ALA A 275 27.51 58.25 -18.70
C ALA A 275 28.41 57.31 -17.89
N LEU A 276 27.89 56.82 -16.77
CA LEU A 276 28.50 55.75 -15.99
C LEU A 276 27.87 54.43 -16.42
N GLU A 277 28.64 53.60 -17.11
CA GLU A 277 28.15 52.34 -17.67
C GLU A 277 28.48 51.14 -16.77
N ARG A 278 27.57 50.15 -16.76
CA ARG A 278 27.76 48.85 -16.10
C ARG A 278 28.04 48.93 -14.60
N ILE A 279 27.28 49.75 -13.89
CA ILE A 279 27.27 49.73 -12.42
C ILE A 279 26.34 48.59 -11.96
N THR A 280 26.78 47.82 -10.96
CA THR A 280 25.92 46.80 -10.34
C THR A 280 24.70 47.46 -9.70
N PRO A 281 23.48 46.92 -9.84
CA PRO A 281 22.35 47.48 -9.13
C PRO A 281 22.52 47.38 -7.61
N GLY A 282 22.21 48.46 -6.89
CA GLY A 282 22.40 48.57 -5.44
C GLY A 282 22.73 50.00 -4.99
N VAL A 283 22.87 50.17 -3.67
CA VAL A 283 23.24 51.46 -3.08
C VAL A 283 24.73 51.69 -3.26
N HIS A 284 25.07 52.71 -4.04
CA HIS A 284 26.44 53.11 -4.33
C HIS A 284 26.69 54.54 -3.87
N LYS A 285 27.92 54.82 -3.45
CA LYS A 285 28.36 56.17 -3.11
C LYS A 285 28.87 56.86 -4.37
N LEU A 286 28.15 57.86 -4.86
CA LEU A 286 28.59 58.71 -5.97
C LEU A 286 29.32 59.91 -5.38
N SER A 287 30.59 60.10 -5.75
CA SER A 287 31.39 61.25 -5.31
C SER A 287 31.92 62.03 -6.50
N ILE A 288 31.82 63.36 -6.44
CA ILE A 288 32.33 64.26 -7.47
C ILE A 288 33.37 65.18 -6.86
N LYS A 289 34.57 65.16 -7.43
CA LYS A 289 35.69 66.02 -7.05
C LYS A 289 36.00 67.00 -8.17
N ALA A 290 35.95 68.29 -7.88
CA ALA A 290 36.29 69.36 -8.81
C ALA A 290 37.10 70.46 -8.11
N LYS A 291 37.65 71.40 -8.88
CA LYS A 291 38.32 72.59 -8.33
C LYS A 291 37.57 73.85 -8.73
N LYS A 292 37.54 74.85 -7.85
CA LYS A 292 37.09 76.23 -8.13
C LYS A 292 38.10 77.18 -7.48
N GLY A 293 38.88 77.90 -8.30
CA GLY A 293 40.04 78.66 -7.84
C GLY A 293 41.05 77.80 -7.07
N ALA A 294 41.33 78.16 -5.80
CA ALA A 294 42.23 77.42 -4.92
C ALA A 294 41.53 76.31 -4.09
N THR A 295 40.20 76.21 -4.18
CA THR A 295 39.39 75.32 -3.33
C THR A 295 39.04 74.03 -4.07
N VAL A 296 39.14 72.89 -3.38
CA VAL A 296 38.67 71.59 -3.87
C VAL A 296 37.22 71.40 -3.41
N LEU A 297 36.32 71.21 -4.36
CA LEU A 297 34.92 70.86 -4.12
C LEU A 297 34.79 69.32 -4.14
N ASP A 298 34.25 68.74 -3.07
CA ASP A 298 34.00 67.29 -2.95
C ASP A 298 32.58 67.09 -2.43
N VAL A 299 31.70 66.55 -3.29
CA VAL A 299 30.31 66.24 -2.95
C VAL A 299 30.10 64.75 -3.10
N SER A 300 29.50 64.13 -2.08
CA SER A 300 29.21 62.70 -2.10
C SER A 300 27.77 62.43 -1.65
N GLU A 301 27.07 61.59 -2.41
CA GLU A 301 25.69 61.18 -2.11
C GLU A 301 25.51 59.67 -2.29
N MET A 302 24.67 59.06 -1.46
CA MET A 302 24.28 57.65 -1.60
C MET A 302 23.13 57.54 -2.60
N TYR A 303 23.36 56.81 -3.68
CA TYR A 303 22.39 56.64 -4.75
C TYR A 303 22.07 55.16 -4.98
N ASP A 304 20.78 54.82 -4.98
CA ASP A 304 20.30 53.48 -5.29
C ASP A 304 20.23 53.28 -6.81
N VAL A 305 21.23 52.62 -7.38
CA VAL A 305 21.32 52.31 -8.81
C VAL A 305 20.37 51.16 -9.12
N LYS A 306 19.32 51.43 -9.90
CA LYS A 306 18.41 50.37 -10.37
C LYS A 306 18.94 49.69 -11.65
N PRO A 307 18.43 48.51 -12.03
CA PRO A 307 18.70 47.95 -13.35
C PRO A 307 18.18 48.87 -14.49
N GLY A 308 18.94 49.05 -15.57
CA GLY A 308 18.56 49.87 -16.73
C GLY A 308 19.17 51.28 -16.76
N VAL A 309 18.72 52.13 -17.71
CA VAL A 309 19.25 53.49 -17.90
C VAL A 309 18.51 54.48 -17.01
N GLN A 310 19.27 55.21 -16.19
CA GLN A 310 18.76 56.24 -15.28
C GLN A 310 19.46 57.57 -15.54
N SER A 311 18.80 58.65 -15.16
CA SER A 311 19.38 59.99 -15.17
C SER A 311 19.38 60.52 -13.74
N TYR A 312 20.52 61.05 -13.31
CA TYR A 312 20.69 61.59 -11.97
C TYR A 312 21.52 62.87 -12.03
N SER A 313 21.22 63.82 -11.15
CA SER A 313 21.88 65.13 -11.14
C SER A 313 22.44 65.43 -9.76
N ILE A 314 23.72 65.79 -9.72
CA ILE A 314 24.40 66.25 -8.49
C ILE A 314 24.80 67.71 -8.70
N THR A 315 24.53 68.54 -7.71
CA THR A 315 24.93 69.95 -7.70
C THR A 315 26.18 70.11 -6.85
N LEU A 316 27.21 70.75 -7.42
CA LEU A 316 28.40 71.22 -6.73
C LEU A 316 28.11 72.64 -6.21
N GLU A 317 28.10 72.79 -4.89
CA GLU A 317 28.00 74.08 -4.18
C GLU A 317 29.37 74.73 -3.98
#